data_AF-A0A8J7IJH1-F1
#
_entry.id   AF-A0A8J7IJH1-F1
#
_cell.length_a   1.000
_cell.length_b   1.000
_cell.length_c   1.000
_cell.angle_alpha   90.00
_cell.angle_beta   90.00
_cell.angle_gamma   90.00
#
_symmetry.space_group_name_H-M   'P 1'
#
loop_
_entity.id
_entity.type
_entity.pdbx_description
1 polymer ?
#
loop_
_entity_poly.entity_id
_entity_poly.type
_entity_poly.pdbx_seq_one_letter_code
_entity_poly.pdbx_strand_id
1 'polypeptide(L)' 'MHLSEVMTIAIAFHGSGYRTFKEFYTLHVLPSWRNAFPNLVSYTRFVELMPWSLMLLC' A
#
# COMPACT_ATOMS: atom_id res chain seq x y z
N MET A 1 -1.19 -10.73 -2.19
CA MET A 1 -1.83 -9.53 -1.62
C MET A 1 -3.25 -9.44 -2.14
N HIS A 2 -4.23 -9.34 -1.26
CA HIS A 2 -5.63 -9.16 -1.61
C HIS A 2 -5.92 -7.71 -1.98
N LEU A 3 -6.95 -7.51 -2.80
CA LEU A 3 -7.40 -6.20 -3.24
C LEU A 3 -7.74 -5.26 -2.07
N SER A 4 -8.37 -5.78 -1.01
CA SER A 4 -8.66 -5.02 0.21
C SER A 4 -7.40 -4.48 0.88
N GLU A 5 -6.32 -5.27 0.97
CA GLU A 5 -5.04 -4.85 1.57
C GLU A 5 -4.41 -3.70 0.77
N VAL A 6 -4.46 -3.76 -0.57
CA VAL A 6 -3.95 -2.71 -1.46
C VAL A 6 -4.74 -1.41 -1.26
N MET A 7 -6.08 -1.49 -1.21
CA MET A 7 -6.94 -0.33 -0.96
C MET A 7 -6.72 0.25 0.43
N THR A 8 -6.60 -0.58 1.48
CA THR A 8 -6.33 -0.12 2.84
C THR A 8 -5.03 0.66 2.92
N ILE A 9 -3.96 0.18 2.29
CA ILE A 9 -2.66 0.87 2.27
C ILE A 9 -2.74 2.16 1.46
N ALA A 10 -3.44 2.18 0.33
CA ALA A 10 -3.64 3.38 -0.48
C ALA A 10 -4.40 4.47 0.30
N ILE A 11 -5.49 4.09 1.00
CA ILE A 11 -6.27 5.01 1.85
C ILE A 11 -5.42 5.50 3.04
N ALA A 12 -4.70 4.59 3.70
CA ALA A 12 -3.82 4.95 4.82
C ALA A 12 -2.75 5.98 4.42
N PHE A 13 -2.23 5.91 3.18
CA PHE A 13 -1.28 6.89 2.68
C PHE A 13 -1.85 8.33 2.71
N HIS A 14 -3.11 8.52 2.30
CA HIS A 14 -3.76 9.84 2.30
C HIS A 14 -3.86 10.46 3.70
N GLY A 15 -3.98 9.63 4.76
CA GLY A 15 -3.98 10.08 6.16
C GLY A 15 -2.61 10.08 6.84
N SER A 16 -1.55 9.60 6.17
CA SER A 16 -0.27 9.31 6.81
C SER A 16 0.63 10.53 7.02
N GLY A 17 0.39 11.63 6.30
CA GLY A 17 1.25 12.82 6.31
C GLY A 17 2.59 12.67 5.58
N TYR A 18 2.88 11.50 4.99
CA TYR A 18 4.07 11.31 4.15
C TYR A 18 3.93 12.06 2.83
N ARG A 19 5.05 12.62 2.34
CA ARG A 19 5.09 13.38 1.08
C ARG A 19 4.97 12.48 -0.14
N THR A 20 5.57 11.30 -0.08
CA THR A 20 5.61 10.36 -1.21
C THR A 20 5.12 8.98 -0.79
N PHE A 21 4.39 8.31 -1.69
CA PHE A 21 3.92 6.95 -1.46
C PHE A 21 5.08 5.97 -1.27
N LYS A 22 6.20 6.20 -1.96
CA LYS A 22 7.41 5.39 -1.82
C LYS A 22 7.94 5.42 -0.39
N GLU A 23 8.14 6.59 0.19
CA GLU A 23 8.63 6.71 1.57
C GLU A 23 7.66 6.06 2.57
N PHE A 24 6.36 6.34 2.45
CA PHE A 24 5.33 5.71 3.29
C PHE A 24 5.40 4.18 3.21
N TYR A 25 5.42 3.63 1.99
CA TYR A 25 5.42 2.19 1.81
C TYR A 25 6.71 1.54 2.31
N THR A 26 7.88 2.12 1.99
CA THR A 26 9.16 1.49 2.33
C THR A 26 9.57 1.67 3.78
N LEU A 27 9.27 2.83 4.38
CA LEU A 27 9.73 3.17 5.73
C LEU A 27 8.70 2.86 6.81
N HIS A 28 7.41 2.77 6.47
CA HIS A 28 6.34 2.50 7.43
C HIS A 28 5.67 1.14 7.19
N VAL A 29 5.14 0.91 5.99
CA VAL A 29 4.33 -0.30 5.72
C VAL A 29 5.18 -1.57 5.73
N LEU A 30 6.27 -1.62 4.94
CA LEU A 30 7.12 -2.81 4.86
C LEU A 30 7.71 -3.27 6.21
N PRO A 31 8.25 -2.39 7.07
CA PRO A 31 8.81 -2.84 8.35
C PRO A 31 7.74 -3.14 9.40
N SER A 32 6.65 -2.36 9.45
CA SER A 32 5.73 -2.42 10.60
C SER A 32 4.47 -3.25 10.34
N TRP A 33 4.04 -3.43 9.09
CA TRP A 33 2.71 -3.99 8.78
C TRP A 33 2.73 -5.44 8.31
N ARG A 34 3.89 -6.11 8.31
CA ARG A 34 4.00 -7.54 7.94
C ARG A 34 3.12 -8.48 8.76
N ASN A 35 2.87 -8.15 10.02
CA ASN A 35 1.98 -8.98 10.86
C ASN A 35 0.51 -8.85 10.43
N ALA A 36 0.09 -7.66 10.00
CA ALA A 36 -1.28 -7.41 9.53
C ALA A 36 -1.48 -7.87 8.07
N PHE A 37 -0.44 -7.72 7.25
CA PHE A 37 -0.43 -8.05 5.82
C PHE A 37 0.74 -8.99 5.52
N PRO A 38 0.61 -10.30 5.80
CA PRO A 38 1.71 -11.27 5.68
C PRO A 38 2.20 -11.43 4.24
N ASN A 39 1.36 -11.09 3.25
CA ASN A 39 1.67 -11.19 1.83
C ASN A 39 2.09 -9.84 1.20
N LEU A 40 2.70 -8.95 2.00
CA LEU A 40 3.25 -7.67 1.53
C LEU A 40 4.28 -7.90 0.41
N VAL A 41 4.08 -7.21 -0.71
CA VAL A 41 4.96 -7.29 -1.88
C VAL A 41 6.00 -6.17 -1.87
N SER A 42 7.00 -6.26 -2.75
CA SER A 42 7.94 -5.14 -2.94
C SER A 42 7.21 -3.88 -3.42
N TYR A 43 7.80 -2.70 -3.18
CA TYR A 43 7.23 -1.43 -3.62
C TYR A 43 6.88 -1.42 -5.12
N THR A 44 7.79 -1.90 -5.98
CA THR A 44 7.56 -1.96 -7.43
C THR A 44 6.35 -2.81 -7.77
N ARG A 45 6.24 -4.01 -7.17
CA ARG A 45 5.10 -4.89 -7.38
C ARG A 45 3.79 -4.29 -6.85
N PHE A 46 3.85 -3.54 -5.75
CA PHE A 46 2.68 -2.84 -5.23
C PHE A 46 2.17 -1.78 -6.23
N VAL A 47 3.07 -0.97 -6.79
CA VAL A 47 2.72 0.07 -7.77
C VAL A 47 2.12 -0.54 -9.03
N GLU A 48 2.59 -1.71 -9.48
CA GLU A 48 1.98 -2.45 -10.60
C GLU A 48 0.54 -2.90 -10.31
N LEU A 49 0.23 -3.23 -9.06
CA LEU A 49 -1.10 -3.69 -8.63
C LEU A 49 -2.08 -2.53 -8.40
N MET A 50 -1.57 -1.35 -8.07
CA MET A 50 -2.36 -0.19 -7.64
C MET A 50 -3.44 0.26 -8.67
N PRO A 51 -3.17 0.38 -9.98
CA PRO A 51 -4.15 0.84 -10.97
C PRO A 51 -5.41 -0.04 -11.01
N TRP A 52 -5.22 -1.36 -10.90
CA TRP A 52 -6.30 -2.34 -10.89
C TRP A 52 -7.17 -2.23 -9.64
N SER A 53 -6.58 -1.80 -8.53
CA SER A 53 -7.29 -1.65 -7.26
C SER A 53 -8.04 -0.34 -7.12
N LEU A 54 -7.50 0.75 -7.66
CA LEU A 54 -8.08 2.09 -7.56
C LEU A 54 -9.24 2.30 -8.54
N MET A 55 -9.33 1.49 -9.61
CA MET A 55 -10.50 1.49 -10.52
C MET A 55 -11.83 1.19 -9.82
N LEU A 56 -11.81 0.61 -8.62
CA LEU A 56 -13.00 0.30 -7.82
C LEU A 56 -13.40 1.40 -6.82
N LEU A 57 -12.60 2.47 -6.72
CA LEU A 57 -12.88 3.64 -5.88
C LEU A 57 -13.51 4.80 -6.67
N CYS A 58 -13.82 4.59 -7.95
CA CYS A 58 -14.57 5.50 -8.82
C CYS A 58 -15.97 4.97 -9.10
#